data_AF-D3PUE5-F1
#
_entry.id   AF-D3PUE5-F1
#
_cell.length_a   1.000
_cell.length_b   1.000
_cell.length_c   1.000
_cell.angle_alpha   90.00
_cell.angle_beta   90.00
_cell.angle_gamma   90.00
#
_symmetry.space_group_name_H-M   'P 1'
#
loop_
_entity.id
_entity.type
_entity.pdbx_description
1 polymer ?
#
loop_
_entity_poly.entity_id
_entity_poly.type
_entity_poly.pdbx_seq_one_letter_code
_entity_poly.pdbx_strand_id
1 'polypeptide(L)'
;MVSVSVESPEQTDLRLRRVIAEAEFVVHDGVWTFAETPDPPVLTDEVLAVVRDTEVWSALVPASPELAGGERFGLFSFHFPGAPDNSGFVGWLAGHLKRELGTGVFVVCGSNTARGGIFDYWGSPAELLPQAVEVVERLRANT
;
A
#
# COMPACT_ATOMS: atom_id res chain seq x y z
N MET A 1 0.92 8.97 -19.96
CA MET A 1 0.95 10.45 -19.92
C MET A 1 0.55 10.83 -18.51
N VAL A 2 1.39 11.55 -17.75
CA VAL A 2 1.02 11.99 -16.40
C VAL A 2 0.02 13.14 -16.56
N SER A 3 -1.22 12.95 -16.12
CA SER A 3 -2.25 13.98 -16.10
C SER A 3 -2.07 14.79 -14.81
N VAL A 4 -1.91 16.11 -14.92
CA VAL A 4 -1.98 17.01 -13.76
C VAL A 4 -3.38 17.60 -13.74
N SER A 5 -4.26 17.07 -12.89
CA SER A 5 -5.59 17.63 -12.68
C SER A 5 -5.52 18.82 -11.70
N VAL A 6 -6.30 19.86 -11.98
CA VAL A 6 -6.57 20.94 -11.01
C VAL A 6 -7.98 20.71 -10.49
N GLU A 7 -8.07 20.01 -9.37
CA GLU A 7 -9.33 19.67 -8.68
C GLU A 7 -9.39 20.37 -7.32
N SER A 8 -10.60 20.70 -6.84
CA SER A 8 -10.79 21.05 -5.44
C SER A 8 -10.60 19.81 -4.54
N PRO A 9 -10.35 20.00 -3.23
CA PRO A 9 -10.29 18.88 -2.28
C PRO A 9 -11.55 18.00 -2.30
N GLU A 10 -12.74 18.61 -2.44
CA GLU A 10 -14.02 17.90 -2.49
C GLU A 10 -14.19 17.11 -3.79
N GLN A 11 -13.78 17.69 -4.92
CA GLN A 11 -13.78 16.98 -6.20
C GLN A 11 -12.83 15.77 -6.17
N THR A 12 -11.65 15.96 -5.58
CA THR A 12 -10.66 14.91 -5.38
C THR A 12 -11.21 13.79 -4.48
N ASP A 13 -11.84 14.12 -3.36
CA ASP A 13 -12.43 13.13 -2.45
C ASP A 13 -13.54 12.31 -3.15
N LEU A 14 -14.45 12.97 -3.87
CA LEU A 14 -15.52 12.29 -4.61
C LEU A 14 -14.97 11.36 -5.70
N ARG A 15 -13.96 11.80 -6.46
CA ARG A 15 -13.31 10.96 -7.48
C ARG A 15 -12.63 9.76 -6.84
N LEU A 16 -11.82 9.98 -5.79
CA LEU A 16 -11.04 8.91 -5.16
C LEU A 16 -11.90 7.92 -4.38
N ARG A 17 -13.10 8.31 -3.91
CA ARG A 17 -14.12 7.37 -3.43
C ARG A 17 -14.59 6.40 -4.51
N ARG A 18 -14.82 6.88 -5.73
CA ARG A 18 -15.15 6.00 -6.87
C ARG A 18 -13.97 5.08 -7.21
N VAL A 19 -12.76 5.62 -7.21
CA VAL A 19 -11.53 4.83 -7.45
C VAL A 19 -11.38 3.71 -6.41
N ILE A 20 -11.52 4.01 -5.11
CA ILE A 20 -11.38 2.98 -4.08
C ILE A 20 -12.49 1.93 -4.16
N ALA A 21 -13.71 2.33 -4.51
CA ALA A 21 -14.84 1.41 -4.65
C ALA A 21 -14.69 0.45 -5.83
N GLU A 22 -14.14 0.92 -6.96
CA GLU A 22 -13.90 0.13 -8.16
C GLU A 22 -12.59 -0.67 -8.11
N ALA A 23 -11.66 -0.32 -7.22
CA ALA A 23 -10.40 -1.02 -7.07
C ALA A 23 -10.61 -2.47 -6.58
N GLU A 24 -9.77 -3.37 -7.07
CA GLU A 24 -9.60 -4.69 -6.48
C GLU A 24 -8.74 -4.52 -5.21
N PHE A 25 -9.33 -4.85 -4.07
CA PHE A 25 -8.72 -4.72 -2.75
C PHE A 25 -8.48 -6.12 -2.18
N VAL A 26 -7.26 -6.38 -1.73
CA VAL A 26 -6.85 -7.67 -1.16
C VAL A 26 -6.13 -7.42 0.15
N VAL A 27 -6.59 -8.07 1.21
CA VAL A 27 -5.86 -8.17 2.49
C VAL A 27 -5.00 -9.42 2.44
N HIS A 28 -3.73 -9.29 2.78
CA HIS A 28 -2.80 -10.43 2.76
C HIS A 28 -2.74 -11.05 4.17
N ASP A 29 -2.77 -12.38 4.22
CA ASP A 29 -2.61 -13.13 5.47
C ASP A 29 -1.15 -13.19 5.91
N GLY A 30 -0.89 -12.86 7.17
CA GLY A 30 0.44 -12.95 7.77
C GLY A 30 0.92 -11.64 8.38
N VAL A 31 2.21 -11.60 8.65
CA VAL A 31 2.92 -10.42 9.17
C VAL A 31 4.21 -10.29 8.39
N TRP A 32 4.58 -9.07 8.01
CA TRP A 32 5.75 -8.77 7.20
C TRP A 32 6.71 -7.86 7.94
N THR A 33 7.96 -7.85 7.49
CA THR A 33 8.99 -6.96 7.98
C THR A 33 10.00 -6.65 6.87
N PHE A 34 10.78 -5.61 7.06
CA PHE A 34 11.91 -5.29 6.19
C PHE A 34 13.17 -5.98 6.72
N ALA A 35 13.72 -6.90 5.94
CA ALA A 35 15.00 -7.56 6.24
C ALA A 35 16.14 -6.79 5.56
N GLU A 36 17.10 -6.32 6.36
CA GLU A 36 18.25 -5.56 5.87
C GLU A 36 19.46 -6.47 5.61
N THR A 37 20.13 -6.21 4.49
CA THR A 37 21.35 -6.91 4.07
C THR A 37 22.35 -5.94 3.46
N PRO A 38 23.68 -6.17 3.61
CA PRO A 38 24.69 -5.32 2.98
C PRO A 38 24.80 -5.56 1.47
N ASP A 39 24.48 -6.78 1.03
CA ASP A 39 24.54 -7.22 -0.36
C ASP A 39 23.12 -7.37 -0.94
N PRO A 40 22.95 -7.31 -2.28
CA PRO A 40 21.63 -7.52 -2.89
C PRO A 40 21.02 -8.86 -2.46
N PRO A 41 19.77 -8.89 -1.97
CA PRO A 41 19.14 -10.11 -1.53
C PRO A 41 18.75 -11.00 -2.71
N VAL A 42 18.66 -12.31 -2.45
CA VAL A 42 18.11 -13.26 -3.42
C VAL A 42 16.59 -13.09 -3.46
N LEU A 43 16.04 -12.85 -4.66
CA LEU A 43 14.60 -12.76 -4.87
C LEU A 43 13.99 -14.16 -4.86
N THR A 44 13.05 -14.39 -3.96
CA THR A 44 12.21 -15.59 -3.90
C THR A 44 10.74 -15.20 -4.10
N ASP A 45 9.86 -16.18 -4.25
CA ASP A 45 8.42 -15.95 -4.39
C ASP A 45 7.78 -15.26 -3.16
N GLU A 46 8.46 -15.28 -2.02
CA GLU A 46 8.01 -14.62 -0.78
C GLU A 46 8.46 -13.16 -0.66
N VAL A 47 9.42 -12.73 -1.48
CA VAL A 47 9.94 -11.36 -1.47
C VAL A 47 8.99 -10.46 -2.26
N LEU A 48 8.26 -9.58 -1.58
CA LEU A 48 7.30 -8.68 -2.21
C LEU A 48 7.97 -7.45 -2.84
N ALA A 49 9.02 -6.95 -2.21
CA ALA A 49 9.70 -5.73 -2.64
C ALA A 49 11.15 -5.76 -2.20
N VAL A 50 12.03 -5.18 -3.01
CA VAL A 50 13.40 -4.86 -2.61
C VAL A 50 13.66 -3.41 -2.96
N VAL A 51 14.01 -2.63 -1.95
CA VAL A 51 14.49 -1.27 -2.08
C VAL A 51 15.90 -1.20 -1.53
N ARG A 52 16.67 -0.22 -1.97
CA ARG A 52 18.00 0.04 -1.42
C ARG A 52 18.20 1.52 -1.24
N ASP A 53 18.94 1.88 -0.23
CA ASP A 53 19.53 3.20 -0.14
C ASP A 53 21.03 3.12 -0.52
N THR A 54 21.84 4.02 0.03
CA THR A 54 23.28 4.05 -0.18
C THR A 54 24.06 3.05 0.69
N GLU A 55 23.44 2.50 1.73
CA GLU A 55 24.09 1.72 2.79
C GLU A 55 23.56 0.29 2.87
N VAL A 56 22.24 0.09 2.69
CA VAL A 56 21.58 -1.20 2.89
C VAL A 56 20.62 -1.55 1.75
N TRP A 57 20.49 -2.86 1.52
CA TRP A 57 19.36 -3.45 0.82
C TRP A 57 18.30 -3.86 1.81
N SER A 58 17.04 -3.55 1.50
CA SER A 58 15.90 -3.80 2.37
C SER A 58 14.83 -4.57 1.59
N ALA A 59 14.56 -5.80 2.02
CA ALA A 59 13.58 -6.70 1.40
C ALA A 59 12.32 -6.80 2.26
N LEU A 60 11.15 -6.54 1.68
CA LEU A 60 9.86 -6.78 2.32
C LEU A 60 9.52 -8.27 2.22
N VAL A 61 9.58 -8.97 3.36
CA VAL A 61 9.45 -10.43 3.47
C VAL A 61 8.52 -10.82 4.62
N PRO A 62 7.99 -12.06 4.65
CA PRO A 62 7.29 -12.58 5.81
C PRO A 62 8.14 -12.49 7.08
N ALA A 63 7.54 -12.04 8.18
CA ALA A 63 8.21 -11.92 9.45
C ALA A 63 8.50 -13.31 10.05
N SER A 64 9.77 -13.57 10.34
CA SER A 64 10.23 -14.79 11.00
C SER A 64 10.77 -14.49 12.41
N PRO A 65 10.90 -15.51 13.28
CA PRO A 65 11.55 -15.33 14.59
C PRO A 65 12.99 -14.80 14.53
N GLU A 66 13.69 -15.07 13.43
CA GLU A 66 15.06 -14.60 13.18
C GLU A 66 15.14 -13.08 12.95
N LEU A 67 14.01 -12.46 12.59
CA LEU A 67 13.85 -11.02 12.32
C LEU A 67 13.04 -10.30 13.42
N ALA A 68 12.99 -10.86 14.64
CA ALA A 68 12.08 -10.41 15.70
C ALA A 68 12.29 -8.97 16.20
N GLY A 69 13.40 -8.31 15.85
CA GLY A 69 13.68 -6.91 16.20
C GLY A 69 13.11 -5.87 15.24
N GLY A 70 12.61 -6.28 14.06
CA GLY A 70 12.09 -5.39 13.04
C GLY A 70 10.65 -4.93 13.31
N GLU A 71 10.27 -3.80 12.71
CA GLU A 71 8.87 -3.38 12.68
C GLU A 71 8.02 -4.45 11.98
N ARG A 72 6.82 -4.67 12.53
CA ARG A 72 5.90 -5.71 12.06
C ARG A 72 4.71 -5.08 11.40
N PHE A 73 4.46 -5.47 10.17
CA PHE A 73 3.43 -4.87 9.34
C PHE A 73 2.37 -5.88 8.94
N GLY A 74 1.12 -5.44 8.93
CA GLY A 74 0.04 -6.09 8.19
C GLY A 74 -0.09 -5.44 6.82
N LEU A 75 -0.38 -6.24 5.79
CA LEU A 75 -0.42 -5.78 4.41
C LEU A 75 -1.80 -5.87 3.77
N PHE A 76 -2.10 -4.90 2.94
CA PHE A 76 -3.17 -4.95 1.95
C PHE A 76 -2.69 -4.32 0.64
N SER A 77 -3.38 -4.59 -0.47
CA SER A 77 -3.00 -4.07 -1.79
C SER A 77 -4.19 -3.62 -2.60
N PHE A 78 -3.97 -2.66 -3.50
CA PHE A 78 -4.94 -2.28 -4.53
C PHE A 78 -4.42 -2.51 -5.93
N HIS A 79 -5.27 -3.12 -6.74
CA HIS A 79 -5.17 -3.08 -8.19
C HIS A 79 -6.31 -2.23 -8.74
N PHE A 80 -6.04 -1.49 -9.82
CA PHE A 80 -7.00 -0.54 -10.39
C PHE A 80 -7.43 -0.93 -11.83
N PRO A 81 -7.98 -2.14 -12.05
CA PRO A 81 -8.37 -2.57 -13.38
C PRO A 81 -9.51 -1.69 -13.90
N GLY A 82 -9.20 -0.77 -14.80
CA GLY A 82 -10.18 0.11 -15.42
C GLY A 82 -10.43 1.45 -14.70
N ALA A 83 -9.70 1.76 -13.63
CA ALA A 83 -9.78 3.11 -13.04
C ALA A 83 -9.10 4.12 -13.98
N PRO A 84 -9.83 5.12 -14.50
CA PRO A 84 -9.28 6.03 -15.51
C PRO A 84 -8.24 7.00 -14.95
N ASP A 85 -8.35 7.33 -13.65
CA ASP A 85 -7.46 8.26 -12.97
C ASP A 85 -7.42 8.05 -11.44
N ASN A 86 -6.37 7.36 -10.96
CA ASN A 86 -6.07 7.18 -9.54
C ASN A 86 -5.05 8.21 -9.00
N SER A 87 -4.85 9.33 -9.70
CA SER A 87 -3.94 10.39 -9.26
C SER A 87 -4.35 10.93 -7.89
N GLY A 88 -3.39 10.99 -6.97
CA GLY A 88 -3.59 11.44 -5.58
C GLY A 88 -4.07 10.36 -4.61
N PHE A 89 -4.38 9.15 -5.09
CA PHE A 89 -4.93 8.06 -4.27
C PHE A 89 -4.08 7.76 -3.02
N VAL A 90 -2.75 7.61 -3.20
CA VAL A 90 -1.83 7.30 -2.09
C VAL A 90 -1.89 8.37 -0.99
N GLY A 91 -1.78 9.64 -1.37
CA GLY A 91 -1.84 10.74 -0.40
C GLY A 91 -3.20 10.84 0.31
N TRP A 92 -4.28 10.65 -0.45
CA TRP A 92 -5.65 10.70 0.07
C TRP A 92 -5.93 9.59 1.08
N LEU A 93 -5.64 8.33 0.75
CA LEU A 93 -5.89 7.20 1.64
C LEU A 93 -4.98 7.25 2.87
N ALA A 94 -3.70 7.55 2.71
CA ALA A 94 -2.78 7.75 3.85
C ALA A 94 -3.28 8.86 4.78
N GLY A 95 -3.84 9.94 4.23
CA GLY A 95 -4.44 11.03 4.99
C GLY A 95 -5.71 10.63 5.77
N HIS A 96 -6.54 9.74 5.24
CA HIS A 96 -7.67 9.16 5.99
C HIS A 96 -7.18 8.26 7.13
N LEU A 97 -6.28 7.32 6.83
CA LEU A 97 -5.72 6.41 7.84
C LEU A 97 -5.01 7.17 8.97
N LYS A 98 -4.24 8.22 8.65
CA LYS A 98 -3.58 9.05 9.67
C LYS A 98 -4.57 9.80 10.57
N ARG A 99 -5.63 10.38 9.98
CA ARG A 99 -6.63 11.14 10.75
C ARG A 99 -7.48 10.26 11.65
N GLU A 100 -7.82 9.06 11.18
CA GLU A 100 -8.73 8.17 11.90
C GLU A 100 -8.02 7.26 12.91
N LEU A 101 -6.85 6.73 12.54
CA LEU A 101 -6.14 5.72 13.34
C LEU A 101 -4.87 6.27 13.98
N GLY A 102 -4.46 7.51 13.65
CA GLY A 102 -3.20 8.10 14.12
C GLY A 102 -1.94 7.44 13.53
N THR A 103 -2.09 6.47 12.62
CA THR A 103 -1.01 5.61 12.15
C THR A 103 -0.25 6.18 10.95
N GLY A 104 1.01 5.78 10.81
CA GLY A 104 1.77 5.89 9.57
C GLY A 104 1.55 4.67 8.69
N VAL A 105 1.88 4.80 7.40
CA VAL A 105 1.89 3.70 6.44
C VAL A 105 3.13 3.82 5.56
N PHE A 106 3.59 2.69 5.03
CA PHE A 106 4.45 2.68 3.85
C PHE A 106 3.65 2.19 2.65
N VAL A 107 4.10 2.56 1.45
CA VAL A 107 3.52 2.11 0.19
C VAL A 107 4.63 1.68 -0.76
N VAL A 108 4.51 0.49 -1.33
CA VAL A 108 5.35 -0.01 -2.42
C VAL A 108 4.51 -0.11 -3.69
N CYS A 109 4.89 0.65 -4.71
CA CYS A 109 4.21 0.62 -6.00
C CYS A 109 4.92 -0.33 -6.99
N GLY A 110 4.13 -1.07 -7.74
CA GLY A 110 4.57 -1.85 -8.89
C GLY A 110 3.78 -1.49 -10.16
N SER A 111 4.11 -2.14 -11.27
CA SER A 111 3.37 -1.99 -12.52
C SER A 111 3.12 -3.35 -13.17
N ASN A 112 1.86 -3.60 -13.53
CA ASN A 112 1.43 -4.74 -14.31
C ASN A 112 0.49 -4.25 -15.42
N THR A 113 1.03 -4.02 -16.61
CA THR A 113 0.27 -3.51 -17.77
C THR A 113 -0.83 -4.47 -18.22
N ALA A 114 -0.69 -5.78 -17.96
CA ALA A 114 -1.73 -6.76 -18.23
C ALA A 114 -2.92 -6.68 -17.24
N ARG A 115 -2.78 -5.97 -16.12
CA ARG A 115 -3.80 -5.80 -15.07
C ARG A 115 -4.19 -4.34 -14.81
N GLY A 116 -4.06 -3.47 -15.81
CA GLY A 116 -4.49 -2.07 -15.69
C GLY A 116 -3.40 -1.10 -15.24
N GLY A 117 -2.14 -1.54 -15.12
CA GLY A 117 -1.00 -0.65 -14.89
C GLY A 117 -0.52 -0.66 -13.45
N ILE A 118 -0.46 0.52 -12.81
CA ILE A 118 0.12 0.68 -11.48
C ILE A 118 -0.73 -0.09 -10.45
N PHE A 119 -0.06 -0.77 -9.52
CA PHE A 119 -0.66 -1.32 -8.32
C PHE A 119 0.18 -0.93 -7.10
N ASP A 120 -0.39 -1.07 -5.92
CA ASP A 120 0.30 -0.75 -4.67
C ASP A 120 0.09 -1.80 -3.58
N TYR A 121 1.13 -2.02 -2.79
CA TYR A 121 1.11 -2.71 -1.51
C TYR A 121 1.26 -1.68 -0.40
N TRP A 122 0.43 -1.80 0.62
CA TRP A 122 0.38 -0.90 1.77
C TRP A 122 0.75 -1.68 3.02
N GLY A 123 1.64 -1.11 3.83
CA GLY A 123 1.93 -1.62 5.15
C GLY A 123 1.48 -0.66 6.24
N SER A 124 0.81 -1.22 7.24
CA SER A 124 0.46 -0.57 8.51
C SER A 124 0.98 -1.41 9.67
N PRO A 125 1.14 -0.87 10.90
CA PRO A 125 1.47 -1.69 12.06
C PRO A 125 0.55 -2.91 12.16
N ALA A 126 1.12 -4.10 12.40
CA ALA A 126 0.38 -5.36 12.32
C ALA A 126 -0.86 -5.38 13.22
N GLU A 127 -0.80 -4.78 14.42
CA GLU A 127 -1.93 -4.70 15.33
C GLU A 127 -3.06 -3.75 14.88
N LEU A 128 -2.81 -2.88 13.89
CA LEU A 128 -3.78 -1.94 13.34
C LEU A 128 -4.36 -2.39 11.99
N LEU A 129 -3.90 -3.52 11.43
CA LEU A 129 -4.40 -4.01 10.15
C LEU A 129 -5.93 -4.16 10.13
N PRO A 130 -6.59 -4.75 11.14
CA PRO A 130 -8.06 -4.87 11.13
C PRO A 130 -8.78 -3.51 11.04
N GLN A 131 -8.29 -2.51 11.77
CA GLN A 131 -8.86 -1.16 11.81
C GLN A 131 -8.59 -0.41 10.50
N ALA A 132 -7.40 -0.58 9.91
CA ALA A 132 -7.07 -0.02 8.60
C ALA A 132 -7.98 -0.59 7.50
N VAL A 133 -8.24 -1.91 7.53
CA VAL A 133 -9.17 -2.58 6.63
C VAL A 133 -10.59 -2.04 6.82
N GLU A 134 -11.06 -1.84 8.06
CA GLU A 134 -12.38 -1.26 8.33
C GLU A 134 -12.53 0.15 7.74
N VAL A 135 -11.50 0.99 7.84
CA VAL A 135 -11.49 2.33 7.21
C VAL A 135 -11.62 2.22 5.69
N VAL A 136 -10.84 1.33 5.07
CA VAL A 136 -10.89 1.09 3.62
C VAL A 136 -12.29 0.63 3.19
N GLU A 137 -12.85 -0.37 3.86
CA GLU A 137 -14.18 -0.91 3.52
C GLU A 137 -15.28 0.14 3.67
N ARG A 138 -15.22 0.98 4.71
CA ARG A 138 -16.17 2.08 4.87
C ARG A 138 -16.02 3.14 3.79
N LEU A 139 -14.80 3.44 3.32
CA LEU A 139 -14.58 4.35 2.21
C LEU A 139 -15.11 3.77 0.89
N ARG A 140 -14.98 2.45 0.68
CA ARG A 140 -15.52 1.71 -0.48
C ARG A 140 -17.04 1.67 -0.50
N ALA A 141 -17.69 1.54 0.66
CA ALA A 141 -19.15 1.44 0.76
C ALA A 141 -19.88 2.79 0.56
N ASN A 142 -19.19 3.91 0.79
CA ASN A 142 -19.79 5.25 0.79
C ASN A 142 -19.53 5.99 -0.53
N THR A 143 -19.99 5.42 -1.64
CA THR A 143 -19.83 5.96 -3.01
C THR A 143 -21.13 6.54 -3.56
#